data_AF-A0A2H0SN33-F1
#
_entry.id   AF-A0A2H0SN33-F1
#
_cell.length_a   1.000
_cell.length_b   1.000
_cell.length_c   1.000
_cell.angle_alpha   90.00
_cell.angle_beta   90.00
_cell.angle_gamma   90.00
#
_symmetry.space_group_name_H-M   'P 1'
#
loop_
_entity.id
_entity.type
_entity.pdbx_description
1 polymer ?
#
loop_
_entity_poly.entity_id
_entity_poly.type
_entity_poly.pdbx_seq_one_letter_code
_entity_poly.pdbx_strand_id
1 'polypeptide(L)'
;MGNLPRKRKKILAVLECLGFVLDVGTGRGGHYKYRHPSRVPIVDNQRPFIMVPRHDFEHGNLHQIIERELMCFGFSKKEIKDCC
;
A
#
# COMPACT_ATOMS: atom_id res chain seq x y z
N MET A 1 -10.48 9.18 11.19
CA MET A 1 -10.14 7.84 11.72
C MET A 1 -10.09 6.89 10.53
N GLY A 2 -8.95 6.25 10.29
CA GLY A 2 -8.63 5.57 9.02
C GLY A 2 -9.36 4.24 8.82
N ASN A 3 -9.75 3.95 7.58
CA ASN A 3 -10.51 2.76 7.20
C ASN A 3 -9.62 1.54 6.87
N LEU A 4 -8.30 1.73 6.76
CA LEU A 4 -7.36 0.66 6.44
C LEU A 4 -7.09 -0.22 7.69
N PRO A 5 -7.10 -1.56 7.58
CA PRO A 5 -6.83 -2.45 8.71
C PRO A 5 -5.41 -2.26 9.27
N ARG A 6 -5.28 -2.37 10.60
CA ARG A 6 -3.98 -2.24 11.29
C ARG A 6 -3.04 -3.43 11.10
N LYS A 7 -3.60 -4.61 10.79
CA LYS A 7 -2.82 -5.85 10.62
C LYS A 7 -2.18 -5.87 9.24
N ARG A 8 -0.86 -6.01 9.17
CA ARG A 8 -0.09 -6.11 7.92
C ARG A 8 -0.68 -7.08 6.92
N LYS A 9 -1.02 -8.33 7.33
CA LYS A 9 -1.64 -9.32 6.42
C LYS A 9 -2.87 -8.79 5.70
N LYS A 10 -3.70 -8.00 6.39
CA LYS A 10 -4.88 -7.38 5.77
C LYS A 10 -4.50 -6.22 4.84
N ILE A 11 -3.49 -5.42 5.20
CA ILE A 11 -2.96 -4.38 4.30
C ILE A 11 -2.48 -4.99 2.99
N LEU A 12 -1.74 -6.12 3.05
CA LEU A 12 -1.28 -6.82 1.85
C LEU A 12 -2.46 -7.30 1.00
N ALA A 13 -3.48 -7.89 1.62
CA ALA A 13 -4.69 -8.31 0.92
C ALA A 13 -5.44 -7.14 0.25
N VAL A 14 -5.50 -5.97 0.91
CA VAL A 14 -6.08 -4.75 0.30
C VAL A 14 -5.28 -4.32 -0.92
N LEU A 15 -3.94 -4.31 -0.85
CA LEU A 15 -3.09 -3.95 -1.99
C LEU A 15 -3.31 -4.88 -3.18
N GLU A 16 -3.38 -6.19 -2.93
CA GLU A 16 -3.63 -7.20 -3.96
C GLU A 16 -5.04 -7.07 -4.54
N CYS A 17 -6.06 -6.81 -3.72
CA CYS A 17 -7.44 -6.55 -4.15
C CYS A 17 -7.54 -5.31 -5.05
N LEU A 18 -6.79 -4.25 -4.72
CA LEU A 18 -6.71 -3.03 -5.52
C LEU A 18 -5.84 -3.17 -6.78
N GLY A 19 -5.30 -4.35 -7.06
CA GLY A 19 -4.54 -4.64 -8.28
C GLY A 19 -3.04 -4.32 -8.20
N PHE A 20 -2.50 -4.05 -7.01
CA PHE A 20 -1.06 -3.97 -6.83
C PHE A 20 -0.43 -5.35 -6.88
N VAL A 21 0.72 -5.45 -7.54
CA VAL A 21 1.51 -6.67 -7.66
C VAL A 21 2.79 -6.52 -6.86
N LEU A 22 3.16 -7.58 -6.15
CA LEU A 22 4.44 -7.65 -5.45
C LEU A 22 5.60 -7.68 -6.45
N ASP A 23 6.44 -6.66 -6.39
CA ASP A 23 7.69 -6.57 -7.14
C ASP A 23 8.79 -7.38 -6.41
N VAL A 24 8.96 -8.62 -6.85
CA VAL A 24 9.88 -9.60 -6.24
C VAL A 24 11.35 -9.28 -6.55
N GLY A 25 11.62 -8.41 -7.53
CA GLY A 25 12.96 -8.15 -8.06
C GLY A 25 13.91 -7.36 -7.15
N THR A 26 13.43 -6.71 -6.09
CA THR A 26 14.25 -5.80 -5.26
C THR A 26 14.06 -5.99 -3.76
N GLY A 27 14.09 -7.24 -3.29
CA GLY A 27 14.03 -7.55 -1.86
C GLY A 27 15.36 -7.31 -1.11
N ARG A 28 15.96 -6.12 -1.16
CA ARG A 28 17.02 -5.73 -0.20
C ARG A 28 16.40 -4.87 0.90
N GLY A 29 16.59 -5.27 2.16
CA GLY A 29 16.28 -4.42 3.32
C GLY A 29 14.93 -4.65 4.02
N GLY A 30 14.36 -5.86 3.99
CA GLY A 30 13.25 -6.20 4.90
C GLY A 30 11.90 -5.54 4.60
N HIS A 31 11.67 -5.09 3.36
CA HIS A 31 10.39 -4.53 2.91
C HIS A 31 9.85 -5.31 1.68
N TYR A 32 8.53 -5.32 1.52
CA TYR A 32 7.81 -5.66 0.30
C TYR A 32 7.60 -4.39 -0.51
N LYS A 33 7.73 -4.51 -1.83
CA LYS A 33 7.51 -3.42 -2.77
C LYS A 33 6.33 -3.79 -3.65
N TYR A 34 5.30 -2.97 -3.66
CA TYR A 34 4.07 -3.18 -4.43
C TYR A 34 3.96 -2.13 -5.54
N ARG A 35 3.68 -2.56 -6.77
CA ARG A 35 3.49 -1.68 -7.92
C ARG A 35 2.12 -1.92 -8.55
N HIS A 36 1.47 -0.87 -9.02
CA HIS A 36 0.26 -1.02 -9.81
C HIS A 36 0.62 -1.03 -11.31
N PRO A 37 0.16 -2.01 -12.11
CA PRO A 37 0.58 -2.15 -13.50
C PRO A 37 0.03 -1.05 -14.42
N SER A 38 -1.15 -0.51 -14.10
CA SER A 38 -1.87 0.46 -14.95
C SER A 38 -2.18 1.80 -14.29
N ARG A 39 -1.74 2.02 -13.04
CA ARG A 39 -1.97 3.28 -12.31
C ARG A 39 -0.63 3.79 -11.82
N VAL A 40 -0.42 5.08 -12.00
CA VAL A 40 0.74 5.81 -11.48
C VAL A 40 0.26 6.81 -10.43
N PRO A 41 1.13 7.25 -9.50
CA PRO A 41 0.76 8.30 -8.57
C PRO A 41 0.30 9.56 -9.31
N ILE A 42 -0.81 10.16 -8.85
CA ILE A 42 -1.35 11.42 -9.35
C ILE A 42 -0.66 12.65 -8.76
N VAL A 43 0.18 12.45 -7.74
CA VAL A 43 0.95 13.52 -7.08
C VAL A 43 2.36 13.52 -7.64
N ASP A 44 2.84 14.69 -8.08
CA ASP A 44 4.18 14.86 -8.61
C ASP A 44 5.27 14.41 -7.61
N ASN A 45 6.38 13.88 -8.14
CA ASN A 45 7.53 13.39 -7.38
C ASN A 45 7.24 12.25 -6.36
N GLN A 46 6.08 11.59 -6.44
CA GLN A 46 5.81 10.37 -5.69
C GLN A 46 6.49 9.15 -6.33
N ARG A 47 6.83 8.18 -5.48
CA ARG A 47 7.43 6.92 -5.95
C ARG A 47 6.34 6.08 -6.64
N PRO A 48 6.63 5.41 -7.77
CA PRO A 48 5.65 4.58 -8.48
C PRO A 48 5.46 3.20 -7.82
N PHE A 49 5.58 3.13 -6.49
CA PHE A 49 5.44 1.92 -5.70
C PHE A 49 5.12 2.23 -4.24
N ILE A 50 4.47 1.28 -3.58
CA ILE A 50 4.15 1.26 -2.15
C ILE A 50 5.15 0.35 -1.43
N MET A 51 5.66 0.77 -0.28
CA MET A 51 6.56 -0.05 0.55
C MET A 51 5.84 -0.54 1.80
N VAL A 52 5.88 -1.86 2.03
CA VAL A 52 5.31 -2.48 3.22
C VAL A 52 6.40 -3.23 3.98
N PRO A 53 6.68 -2.92 5.26
CA PRO A 53 7.66 -3.68 6.05
C PRO A 53 7.36 -5.18 6.11
N ARG A 54 8.39 -6.04 6.01
CA ARG A 54 8.27 -7.51 6.14
C ARG A 54 8.22 -7.99 7.58
N HIS A 55 8.76 -7.20 8.50
CA HIS A 55 8.68 -7.49 9.93
C HIS A 55 7.51 -6.72 10.51
N ASP A 56 6.84 -7.35 11.48
CA ASP A 56 5.80 -6.71 12.29
C ASP A 56 6.48 -5.74 13.28
N PHE A 57 7.18 -4.72 12.76
CA PHE A 57 7.50 -3.57 13.58
C PHE A 57 6.18 -2.89 13.93
N GLU A 58 6.00 -2.48 15.18
CA GLU A 58 4.88 -1.66 15.63
C GLU A 58 4.98 -0.25 15.02
N HIS A 59 4.91 -0.14 13.70
CA HIS A 59 4.63 1.11 13.04
C HIS A 59 3.15 1.40 13.26
N GLY A 60 2.82 1.99 14.42
CA GLY A 60 1.44 2.32 14.81
C GLY A 60 0.66 3.08 13.73
N ASN A 61 1.37 3.76 12.83
CA ASN A 61 0.82 4.56 11.74
C ASN A 61 0.96 3.94 10.34
N LEU A 62 1.42 2.69 10.19
CA LEU A 62 1.58 2.04 8.87
C LEU A 62 0.28 2.09 8.05
N HIS A 63 -0.85 1.81 8.69
CA HIS A 63 -2.17 1.87 8.04
C HIS A 63 -2.49 3.26 7.46
N GLN A 64 -2.12 4.34 8.16
CA GLN A 64 -2.34 5.72 7.68
C GLN A 64 -1.39 6.08 6.55
N ILE A 65 -0.14 5.62 6.63
CA ILE A 65 0.86 5.83 5.57
C ILE A 65 0.37 5.17 4.28
N ILE A 66 -0.03 3.90 4.34
CA ILE A 66 -0.51 3.17 3.17
C ILE A 66 -1.83 3.75 2.64
N GLU A 67 -2.77 4.16 3.52
CA GLU A 67 -3.99 4.83 3.09
C GLU A 67 -3.68 6.13 2.32
N ARG A 68 -2.70 6.92 2.79
CA ARG A 68 -2.24 8.12 2.08
C ARG A 68 -1.60 7.79 0.73
N GLU A 69 -0.76 6.76 0.67
CA GLU A 69 -0.15 6.33 -0.59
C GLU A 69 -1.22 5.87 -1.59
N LEU A 70 -2.22 5.09 -1.16
CA LEU A 70 -3.35 4.69 -2.01
C LEU A 70 -4.13 5.87 -2.57
N MET A 71 -4.39 6.89 -1.75
CA MET A 71 -5.01 8.14 -2.23
C MET A 71 -4.10 8.87 -3.23
N CYS A 72 -2.77 8.81 -3.07
CA CYS A 72 -1.82 9.32 -4.07
C CYS A 72 -1.84 8.53 -5.38
N PHE A 73 -2.35 7.29 -5.43
CA PHE A 73 -2.63 6.54 -6.66
C PHE A 73 -4.04 6.79 -7.22
N GLY A 74 -4.77 7.76 -6.65
CA GLY A 74 -6.11 8.15 -7.09
C GLY A 74 -7.23 7.23 -6.59
N PHE A 75 -6.95 6.30 -5.67
CA PHE A 75 -8.02 5.49 -5.06
C PHE A 75 -8.85 6.31 -4.08
N SER A 76 -10.16 6.22 -4.21
CA SER A 76 -11.10 6.79 -3.27
C SER A 76 -11.16 5.97 -1.97
N LYS A 77 -11.57 6.62 -0.87
CA LYS A 77 -11.81 5.92 0.41
C LYS A 77 -12.84 4.79 0.28
N LYS A 78 -13.76 4.89 -0.68
CA LYS A 78 -14.77 3.86 -0.96
C LYS A 78 -14.11 2.63 -1.59
N GLU A 79 -13.33 2.80 -2.66
CA GLU A 79 -12.57 1.70 -3.28
C GLU A 79 -11.69 0.97 -2.26
N ILE A 80 -10.99 1.73 -1.41
CA ILE A 80 -10.14 1.15 -0.36
C ILE A 80 -10.98 0.31 0.62
N LYS A 81 -12.14 0.83 1.04
CA LYS A 81 -13.04 0.15 1.99
C LYS A 81 -13.66 -1.12 1.40
N ASP A 82 -14.01 -1.11 0.11
CA ASP A 82 -14.60 -2.27 -0.57
C ASP A 82 -13.61 -3.45 -0.66
N CYS A 83 -12.31 -3.20 -0.46
CA CYS A 83 -11.25 -4.22 -0.38
C CYS A 83 -10.79 -4.59 1.04
N CYS A 84 -11.32 -3.97 2.10
CA CYS A 84 -10.90 -4.14 3.51
C CYS A 84 -11.67 -5.22 4.27
#